data_AF-A0A4V6AUH9-F1
#
_entry.id   AF-A0A4V6AUH9-F1
#
_cell.length_a   1.000
_cell.length_b   1.000
_cell.length_c   1.000
_cell.angle_alpha   90.00
_cell.angle_beta   90.00
_cell.angle_gamma   90.00
#
_symmetry.space_group_name_H-M   'P 1'
#
loop_
_entity.id
_entity.type
_entity.pdbx_description
1 polymer ?
#
loop_
_entity_poly.entity_id
_entity_poly.type
_entity_poly.pdbx_seq_one_letter_code
_entity_poly.pdbx_strand_id
1 'polypeptide(L)'
;MAAAGIAISPPRRGESDCLAKVAWFTPEALRIISDGLRPLRERFGDSPAALTRVALQVCLQRAENAAVLVGFTSPEQVKANLTAVGTPLTDDELAFVRDTLSRLQQNLDAHSEVFLDEKDAGR
;
A
#
# COMPACT_ATOMS: atom_id res chain seq x y z
N MET A 1 -13.28 17.64 18.37
CA MET A 1 -13.65 17.73 16.93
C MET A 1 -13.29 16.41 16.29
N ALA A 2 -14.29 15.56 16.00
CA ALA A 2 -14.07 14.27 15.34
C ALA A 2 -13.81 14.51 13.85
N ALA A 3 -12.66 14.05 13.34
CA ALA A 3 -12.40 14.03 11.91
C ALA A 3 -13.32 12.96 11.29
N ALA A 4 -14.35 13.40 10.57
CA ALA A 4 -15.15 12.51 9.75
C ALA A 4 -14.21 11.89 8.69
N GLY A 5 -13.90 10.61 8.85
CA GLY A 5 -13.09 9.86 7.89
C GLY A 5 -13.78 9.90 6.54
N ILE A 6 -13.12 10.48 5.54
CA ILE A 6 -13.57 10.42 4.15
C ILE A 6 -13.48 8.95 3.74
N ALA A 7 -14.63 8.32 3.54
CA ALA A 7 -14.70 6.96 3.02
C ALA A 7 -14.24 6.97 1.56
N ILE A 8 -12.98 6.63 1.33
CA ILE A 8 -12.46 6.39 -0.01
C ILE A 8 -12.97 5.01 -0.45
N SER A 9 -13.99 5.00 -1.29
CA SER A 9 -14.46 3.75 -1.90
C SER A 9 -13.44 3.30 -2.95
N PRO A 10 -12.87 2.10 -2.84
CA PRO A 10 -11.98 1.58 -3.86
C PRO A 10 -12.74 1.40 -5.19
N PRO A 11 -12.09 1.59 -6.35
CA PRO A 11 -12.71 1.30 -7.63
C PRO A 11 -13.13 -0.17 -7.69
N ARG A 12 -14.33 -0.43 -8.24
CA ARG A 12 -14.81 -1.80 -8.43
C ARG A 12 -14.00 -2.48 -9.52
N ARG A 13 -13.49 -3.69 -9.24
CA ARG A 13 -12.79 -4.51 -10.23
C ARG A 13 -13.79 -4.98 -11.29
N GLY A 14 -13.49 -4.69 -12.55
CA GLY A 14 -14.25 -5.18 -13.70
C GLY A 14 -13.58 -6.40 -14.32
N GLU A 15 -14.27 -7.05 -15.26
CA GLU A 15 -13.78 -8.23 -15.99
C GLU A 15 -12.52 -7.95 -16.83
N SER A 16 -12.30 -6.68 -17.21
CA SER A 16 -11.12 -6.20 -17.93
C SER A 16 -10.00 -5.67 -17.02
N ASP A 17 -10.05 -5.96 -15.71
CA ASP A 17 -9.06 -5.48 -14.76
C ASP A 17 -7.71 -6.20 -14.94
N CYS A 18 -6.68 -5.44 -15.33
CA CYS A 18 -5.33 -5.97 -15.47
C CYS A 18 -4.76 -6.49 -14.15
N LEU A 19 -5.26 -6.01 -13.00
CA LEU A 19 -4.85 -6.48 -11.67
C LEU A 19 -5.29 -7.92 -11.39
N ALA A 20 -6.32 -8.43 -12.09
CA ALA A 20 -6.74 -9.83 -11.94
C ALA A 20 -5.64 -10.82 -12.36
N LYS A 21 -4.69 -10.38 -13.19
CA LYS A 21 -3.56 -11.17 -13.69
C LYS A 21 -2.30 -11.03 -12.84
N VAL A 22 -2.34 -10.18 -11.81
CA VAL A 22 -1.20 -9.91 -10.93
C VAL A 22 -1.31 -10.81 -9.70
N ALA A 23 -0.31 -11.66 -9.47
CA ALA A 23 -0.32 -12.69 -8.42
C ALA A 23 -0.58 -12.16 -7.00
N TRP A 24 -0.22 -10.91 -6.74
CA TRP A 24 -0.40 -10.25 -5.45
C TRP A 24 -1.86 -9.90 -5.12
N PHE A 25 -2.79 -10.08 -6.06
CA PHE A 25 -4.22 -9.83 -5.86
C PHE A 25 -5.08 -11.10 -5.78
N THR A 26 -4.45 -12.27 -5.64
CA THR A 26 -5.11 -13.51 -5.26
C THR A 26 -5.62 -13.45 -3.81
N PRO A 27 -6.66 -14.23 -3.42
CA PRO A 27 -7.15 -14.23 -2.04
C PRO A 27 -6.07 -14.53 -1.00
N GLU A 28 -5.15 -15.45 -1.32
CA GLU A 28 -4.07 -15.82 -0.41
C GLU A 28 -3.02 -14.70 -0.28
N ALA A 29 -2.61 -14.09 -1.40
CA ALA A 29 -1.69 -12.94 -1.34
C ALA A 29 -2.31 -11.76 -0.59
N LEU A 30 -3.61 -11.49 -0.78
CA LEU A 30 -4.32 -10.45 -0.03
C LEU A 30 -4.36 -10.74 1.47
N ARG A 31 -4.50 -12.01 1.87
CA ARG A 31 -4.41 -12.44 3.28
C ARG A 31 -3.01 -12.18 3.83
N ILE A 32 -1.96 -12.59 3.10
CA ILE A 32 -0.56 -12.34 3.47
C ILE A 32 -0.29 -10.84 3.62
N ILE A 33 -0.75 -10.01 2.68
CA ILE A 33 -0.63 -8.55 2.75
C ILE A 33 -1.36 -8.00 3.97
N SER A 34 -2.61 -8.44 4.20
CA SER A 34 -3.38 -7.98 5.35
C SER A 34 -2.68 -8.31 6.68
N ASP A 35 -2.18 -9.54 6.81
CA ASP A 35 -1.46 -9.99 8.00
C ASP A 35 -0.12 -9.26 8.18
N GLY A 36 0.66 -9.09 7.10
CA GLY A 36 1.96 -8.41 7.14
C GLY A 36 1.88 -6.90 7.34
N LEU A 37 0.75 -6.27 7.00
CA LEU A 37 0.50 -4.85 7.29
C LEU A 37 0.00 -4.60 8.73
N ARG A 38 -0.39 -5.64 9.49
CA ARG A 38 -0.88 -5.51 10.87
C ARG A 38 0.06 -4.70 11.78
N PRO A 39 1.39 -4.91 11.80
CA PRO A 39 2.28 -4.13 12.65
C PRO A 39 2.29 -2.63 12.30
N LEU A 40 2.09 -2.27 11.03
CA LEU A 40 1.99 -0.86 10.61
C LEU A 40 0.67 -0.25 11.10
N ARG A 41 -0.43 -0.99 11.02
CA ARG A 41 -1.75 -0.56 11.52
C ARG A 41 -1.74 -0.37 13.03
N GLU A 42 -1.09 -1.27 13.77
CA GLU A 42 -0.94 -1.17 15.22
C GLU A 42 -0.11 0.06 15.63
N ARG A 43 0.96 0.37 14.91
CA ARG A 43 1.85 1.49 15.24
C ARG A 43 1.33 2.86 14.80
N PHE A 44 0.79 2.96 13.58
CA PHE A 44 0.44 4.23 12.96
C PHE A 44 -1.07 4.50 12.89
N GLY A 45 -1.88 3.47 13.13
CA GLY A 45 -3.34 3.50 13.02
C GLY A 45 -3.86 2.72 11.81
N ASP A 46 -5.06 2.16 11.95
CA ASP A 46 -5.72 1.31 10.93
C ASP A 46 -6.60 2.10 9.94
N SER A 47 -6.54 3.43 9.96
CA SER A 47 -7.28 4.25 9.00
C SER A 47 -6.57 4.30 7.65
N PRO A 48 -7.29 4.40 6.52
CA PRO A 48 -6.67 4.62 5.21
C PRO A 48 -5.72 5.82 5.20
N ALA A 49 -6.10 6.93 5.86
CA ALA A 49 -5.26 8.12 5.96
C ALA A 49 -3.94 7.86 6.69
N ALA A 50 -3.95 7.05 7.75
CA ALA A 50 -2.75 6.70 8.51
C ALA A 50 -1.75 5.90 7.66
N LEU A 51 -2.23 4.87 6.94
CA LEU A 51 -1.36 4.08 6.07
C LEU A 51 -0.92 4.85 4.82
N THR A 52 -1.77 5.72 4.26
CA THR A 52 -1.39 6.63 3.18
C THR A 52 -0.25 7.56 3.62
N ARG A 53 -0.32 8.15 4.83
CA ARG A 53 0.77 8.97 5.38
C ARG A 53 2.10 8.20 5.34
N VAL A 54 2.10 6.98 5.89
CA VAL A 54 3.31 6.13 5.96
C VAL A 54 3.85 5.85 4.56
N ALA A 55 3.00 5.45 3.62
CA ALA A 55 3.41 5.15 2.25
C ALA A 55 4.03 6.38 1.54
N LEU A 56 3.42 7.56 1.69
CA LEU A 56 3.94 8.79 1.09
C LEU A 56 5.26 9.22 1.71
N GLN A 57 5.35 9.21 3.05
CA GLN A 57 6.56 9.65 3.75
C GLN A 57 7.75 8.72 3.49
N VAL A 58 7.55 7.40 3.42
CA VAL A 58 8.61 6.47 3.01
C VAL A 58 9.19 6.83 1.64
N CYS A 59 8.34 7.25 0.69
CA CYS A 59 8.79 7.65 -0.63
C CYS A 59 9.45 9.04 -0.65
N LEU A 60 8.86 10.02 0.03
CA LEU A 60 9.39 11.39 0.13
C LEU A 60 10.73 11.45 0.87
N GLN A 61 10.93 10.60 1.88
CA GLN A 61 12.16 10.57 2.67
C GLN A 61 13.26 9.66 2.07
N ARG A 62 13.12 9.23 0.81
CA ARG A 62 14.17 8.46 0.10
C ARG A 62 15.33 9.33 -0.37
N ALA A 63 15.09 10.61 -0.65
CA ALA A 63 16.11 11.55 -1.10
C ALA A 63 15.67 12.98 -0.78
N GLU A 64 16.62 13.91 -0.69
CA GLU A 64 16.36 15.31 -0.38
C GLU A 64 15.34 15.97 -1.33
N ASN A 65 15.38 15.61 -2.61
CA ASN A 65 14.51 16.17 -3.66
C ASN A 65 13.53 15.14 -4.24
N ALA A 66 13.08 14.19 -3.42
CA ALA A 66 12.11 13.19 -3.87
C ALA A 66 10.73 13.82 -4.11
N ALA A 67 10.07 13.40 -5.18
CA ALA A 67 8.67 13.70 -5.45
C ALA A 67 7.88 12.39 -5.58
N VAL A 68 6.61 12.40 -5.16
CA VAL A 68 5.72 11.25 -5.24
C VAL A 68 4.52 11.59 -6.11
N LEU A 69 4.34 10.84 -7.19
CA LEU A 69 3.17 10.95 -8.03
C LEU A 69 2.05 10.07 -7.45
N VAL A 70 0.91 10.67 -7.15
CA VAL A 70 -0.27 9.98 -6.64
C VAL A 70 -1.44 10.14 -7.60
N GLY A 71 -2.07 9.03 -7.96
CA GLY A 71 -3.29 9.03 -8.78
C GLY A 71 -4.52 9.47 -7.97
N PHE A 72 -5.51 10.02 -8.66
CA PHE A 72 -6.84 10.29 -8.11
C PHE A 72 -7.89 10.20 -9.22
N THR A 73 -9.10 9.83 -8.85
CA THR A 73 -10.30 9.81 -9.70
C THR A 73 -11.38 10.75 -9.17
N SER A 74 -11.18 11.37 -8.00
CA SER A 74 -12.09 12.37 -7.45
C SER A 74 -11.36 13.50 -6.71
N PRO A 75 -11.97 14.69 -6.57
CA PRO A 75 -11.40 15.80 -5.79
C PRO A 75 -11.15 15.46 -4.31
N GLU A 76 -11.97 14.61 -3.72
CA GLU A 76 -11.84 14.18 -2.31
C GLU A 76 -10.54 13.40 -2.11
N GLN A 77 -10.12 12.60 -3.09
CA GLN A 77 -8.85 11.88 -3.05
C GLN A 77 -7.64 12.82 -3.14
N VAL A 78 -7.74 13.91 -3.90
CA VAL A 78 -6.69 14.95 -3.92
C VAL A 78 -6.52 15.53 -2.52
N LYS A 79 -7.63 15.91 -1.89
CA LYS A 79 -7.61 16.45 -0.52
C LYS A 79 -7.07 15.41 0.47
N ALA A 80 -7.50 14.15 0.37
CA ALA A 80 -7.01 13.07 1.23
C ALA A 80 -5.50 12.87 1.08
N ASN A 81 -4.98 12.79 -0.14
CA ASN A 81 -3.55 12.60 -0.38
C ASN A 81 -2.71 13.77 0.15
N LEU A 82 -3.12 15.02 -0.13
CA LEU A 82 -2.40 16.22 0.33
C LEU A 82 -2.41 16.36 1.85
N THR A 83 -3.55 16.09 2.49
CA THR A 83 -3.67 16.19 3.95
C THR A 83 -3.00 15.02 4.69
N ALA A 84 -2.91 13.85 4.06
CA ALA A 84 -2.30 12.67 4.66
C ALA A 84 -0.77 12.76 4.78
N VAL A 85 -0.07 13.51 3.92
CA VAL A 85 1.41 13.62 3.99
C VAL A 85 1.87 13.97 5.40
N GLY A 86 1.23 14.96 6.03
CA GLY A 86 1.42 15.27 7.45
C GLY A 86 2.88 15.43 7.86
N THR A 87 3.19 15.03 9.10
CA THR A 87 4.54 15.07 9.66
C THR A 87 5.42 13.96 9.07
N PRO A 88 6.71 14.24 8.77
CA PRO A 88 7.69 13.20 8.41
C PRO A 88 7.75 12.07 9.43
N LEU A 89 8.15 10.88 8.99
CA LEU A 89 8.48 9.77 9.89
C LEU A 89 9.85 10.02 10.53
N THR A 90 10.03 9.58 11.76
CA THR A 90 11.36 9.55 12.38
C THR A 90 12.23 8.46 11.74
N ASP A 91 13.54 8.49 11.97
CA ASP A 91 14.44 7.45 11.47
C ASP A 91 14.08 6.06 12.01
N ASP A 92 13.67 5.97 13.28
CA ASP A 92 13.22 4.72 13.90
C ASP A 92 11.92 4.21 13.27
N GLU A 93 11.01 5.12 12.91
CA GLU A 93 9.78 4.77 12.21
C GLU A 93 10.07 4.30 10.78
N LEU A 94 10.98 4.97 10.07
CA LEU A 94 11.42 4.56 8.73
C LEU A 94 12.09 3.18 8.76
N ALA A 95 12.97 2.93 9.72
CA ALA A 95 13.63 1.65 9.91
C ALA A 95 12.60 0.55 10.17
N PHE A 96 11.64 0.80 11.08
CA PHE A 96 10.55 -0.12 11.39
C PHE A 96 9.67 -0.45 10.18
N VAL A 97 9.30 0.57 9.38
CA VAL A 97 8.47 0.37 8.19
C VAL A 97 9.23 -0.46 7.16
N ARG A 98 10.50 -0.15 6.90
CA ARG A 98 11.34 -0.89 5.94
C ARG A 98 11.46 -2.35 6.33
N ASP A 99 11.80 -2.62 7.59
CA ASP A 99 11.92 -3.97 8.13
C ASP A 99 10.60 -4.76 8.04
N THR A 100 9.48 -4.13 8.36
CA THR A 100 8.14 -4.74 8.22
C THR A 100 7.80 -5.08 6.78
N LEU A 101 8.04 -4.14 5.85
CA LEU A 101 7.78 -4.35 4.42
C LEU A 101 8.73 -5.39 3.81
N SER A 102 9.99 -5.45 4.24
CA SER A 102 10.94 -6.47 3.81
C SER A 102 10.50 -7.88 4.21
N ARG A 103 10.05 -8.08 5.45
CA ARG A 103 9.46 -9.36 5.88
C ARG A 103 8.21 -9.73 5.09
N LEU A 104 7.32 -8.76 4.87
CA LEU A 104 6.12 -8.99 4.07
C LEU A 104 6.47 -9.41 2.64
N GLN A 105 7.42 -8.71 2.00
CA GLN A 105 7.88 -9.05 0.66
C GLN A 105 8.45 -10.48 0.61
N GLN A 106 9.34 -10.84 1.54
CA GLN A 106 9.89 -12.19 1.61
C GLN A 106 8.80 -13.26 1.78
N ASN A 107 7.76 -12.97 2.57
CA ASN A 107 6.64 -13.88 2.75
C ASN A 107 5.78 -14.02 1.48
N LEU A 108 5.56 -12.93 0.75
CA LEU A 108 4.90 -12.97 -0.56
C LEU A 108 5.71 -13.79 -1.57
N ASP A 109 7.01 -13.55 -1.65
CA ASP A 109 7.90 -14.25 -2.60
C ASP A 109 7.95 -15.76 -2.31
N ALA A 110 7.84 -16.16 -1.04
CA ALA A 110 7.82 -17.56 -0.64
C ALA A 110 6.49 -18.29 -0.96
N HIS A 111 5.39 -17.56 -1.15
CA HIS A 111 4.03 -18.13 -1.24
C HIS A 111 3.26 -17.69 -2.50
N SER A 112 3.88 -16.97 -3.44
CA SER A 112 3.22 -16.50 -4.66
C SER A 112 4.16 -16.59 -5.88
N GLU A 113 3.75 -17.34 -6.91
CA GLU A 113 4.38 -17.26 -8.24
C GLU A 113 3.93 -15.92 -8.87
N VAL A 114 4.88 -15.02 -9.22
CA VAL A 114 4.63 -13.61 -9.57
C VAL A 114 3.70 -13.42 -10.79
N PHE A 115 3.61 -14.40 -11.69
CA PHE A 115 2.73 -14.37 -12.86
C PHE A 115 1.94 -15.67 -13.00
N LEU A 116 0.60 -15.57 -13.00
CA LEU A 116 -0.28 -16.72 -13.21
C LEU A 116 -0.32 -17.17 -14.68
N ASP A 117 -0.08 -16.23 -15.61
CA ASP A 117 -0.28 -16.44 -17.06
C ASP A 117 0.93 -17.05 -17.79
N GLU A 118 2.13 -17.06 -17.20
CA GLU A 118 3.35 -17.57 -17.86
C GLU A 118 3.47 -19.11 -17.80
N LYS A 119 2.64 -19.77 -16.98
CA LYS A 119 2.67 -21.23 -16.81
C LYS A 119 1.94 -21.98 -17.93
N ASP A 120 0.93 -21.36 -18.52
CA ASP A 120 0.10 -21.96 -19.58
C ASP A 120 0.67 -21.74 -21.00
N ALA A 121 1.64 -20.83 -21.15
CA ALA A 121 2.32 -20.58 -22.42
C ALA A 121 3.47 -21.57 -22.73
N GLY A 122 3.76 -22.49 -21.80
CA GLY A 122 4.79 -23.52 -21.93
C GLY A 122 4.19 -24.93 -22.04
N ARG A 123 3.52 -25.24 -23.15
CA ARG A 123 3.28 -26.63 -23.56
C ARG A 123 3.22 -26.77 -25.07
#